data_AF-A0A4Y9Y4R9-F1
#
_entry.id   AF-A0A4Y9Y4R9-F1
#
_cell.length_a   1.000
_cell.length_b   1.000
_cell.length_c   1.000
_cell.angle_alpha   90.00
_cell.angle_beta   90.00
_cell.angle_gamma   90.00
#
_symmetry.space_group_name_H-M   'P 1'
#
loop_
_entity.id
_entity.type
_entity.pdbx_description
1 polymer ?
#
loop_
_entity_poly.entity_id
_entity_poly.type
_entity_poly.pdbx_seq_one_letter_code
_entity_poly.pdbx_strand_id
1 'polypeptide(L)'
;MHTIPSSSAPWLRLPAEMQLAVIAVLADNRPALTALTLTSKALHALATPALYNRVSIPSLPALHAFLACVPEAHGAHIRALTLCTASSGPAPTNGAPPPQ
;
A
#
# COMPACT_ATOMS: atom_id res chain seq x y z
N MET A 1 -28.33 35.99 -14.16
CA MET A 1 -28.05 34.75 -13.41
C MET A 1 -26.91 34.04 -14.12
N HIS A 2 -25.69 34.16 -13.59
CA HIS A 2 -24.50 33.56 -14.21
C HIS A 2 -24.43 32.09 -13.81
N THR A 3 -24.70 31.18 -14.75
CA THR A 3 -24.48 29.74 -14.56
C THR A 3 -22.98 29.49 -14.54
N ILE A 4 -22.44 29.18 -13.37
CA ILE A 4 -21.05 28.76 -13.21
C ILE A 4 -20.94 27.39 -13.90
N PRO A 5 -20.12 27.22 -14.95
CA PRO A 5 -19.94 25.89 -15.52
C PRO A 5 -19.35 25.01 -14.44
N SER A 6 -20.05 23.92 -14.12
CA SER A 6 -19.56 22.84 -13.26
C SER A 6 -18.23 22.38 -13.84
N SER A 7 -17.13 22.91 -13.30
CA SER A 7 -15.78 22.68 -13.78
C SER A 7 -15.48 21.19 -13.56
N SER A 8 -15.72 20.38 -14.58
CA SER A 8 -15.33 18.98 -14.57
C SER A 8 -13.83 18.98 -14.28
N ALA A 9 -13.47 18.40 -13.13
CA ALA A 9 -12.13 18.50 -12.58
C ALA A 9 -11.13 18.17 -13.70
N PRO A 10 -10.15 19.04 -13.99
CA PRO A 10 -9.23 18.88 -15.12
C PRO A 10 -8.54 17.51 -15.12
N TRP A 11 -8.41 16.91 -13.93
CA TRP A 11 -7.98 15.54 -13.72
C TRP A 11 -8.80 14.48 -14.48
N LEU A 12 -10.14 14.55 -14.44
CA LEU A 12 -11.04 13.59 -15.11
C LEU A 12 -10.98 13.70 -16.64
N ARG A 13 -10.38 14.76 -17.18
CA ARG A 13 -10.18 14.94 -18.62
C ARG A 13 -8.86 14.34 -19.11
N LEU A 14 -7.97 13.93 -18.21
CA LEU A 14 -6.73 13.25 -18.59
C LEU A 14 -7.03 11.82 -19.06
N PRO A 15 -6.36 11.32 -20.10
CA PRO A 15 -6.39 9.91 -20.47
C PRO A 15 -5.98 9.03 -19.29
N ALA A 16 -6.53 7.81 -19.22
CA ALA A 16 -6.23 6.86 -18.15
C ALA A 16 -4.72 6.61 -18.00
N GLU A 17 -3.99 6.53 -19.12
CA GLU A 17 -2.54 6.30 -19.10
C GLU A 17 -1.77 7.40 -18.39
N MET A 18 -2.21 8.65 -18.53
CA MET A 18 -1.57 9.78 -17.87
C MET A 18 -1.90 9.79 -16.36
N GLN A 19 -3.13 9.43 -16.00
CA GLN A 19 -3.52 9.28 -14.60
C GLN A 19 -2.71 8.16 -13.92
N LEU A 20 -2.54 7.03 -14.62
CA LEU A 20 -1.72 5.91 -14.15
C LEU A 20 -0.24 6.28 -14.04
N ALA A 21 0.30 7.07 -14.97
CA ALA A 21 1.67 7.56 -14.89
C ALA A 21 1.91 8.41 -13.64
N VAL A 22 0.97 9.31 -13.31
CA VAL A 22 1.05 10.10 -12.07
C VAL A 22 0.93 9.22 -10.83
N ILE A 23 0.00 8.26 -10.83
CA ILE A 23 -0.13 7.28 -9.74
C ILE A 23 1.17 6.48 -9.56
N ALA A 24 1.83 6.09 -10.64
CA ALA A 24 3.10 5.36 -10.59
C ALA A 24 4.22 6.19 -9.96
N VAL A 25 4.30 7.50 -10.27
CA VAL A 25 5.25 8.42 -9.62
C VAL A 25 4.95 8.57 -8.13
N LEU A 26 3.67 8.57 -7.75
CA LEU A 26 3.24 8.68 -6.36
C LEU A 26 3.31 7.36 -5.58
N ALA A 27 3.65 6.23 -6.23
CA ALA A 27 3.64 4.91 -5.60
C ALA A 27 4.61 4.81 -4.40
N ASP A 28 5.76 5.50 -4.46
CA ASP A 28 6.70 5.57 -3.34
C ASP A 28 6.24 6.54 -2.23
N ASN A 29 5.33 7.47 -2.53
CA ASN A 29 4.76 8.42 -1.58
C ASN A 29 3.35 7.97 -1.13
N ARG A 30 3.31 6.96 -0.25
CA ARG A 30 2.06 6.43 0.34
C ARG A 30 1.08 7.49 0.87
N PRO A 31 1.49 8.52 1.64
CA PRO A 31 0.53 9.49 2.16
C PRO A 31 -0.10 10.32 1.04
N ALA A 32 0.67 10.72 0.02
CA ALA A 32 0.12 11.42 -1.14
C ALA A 32 -0.83 10.53 -1.95
N LEU A 33 -0.45 9.27 -2.17
CA LEU A 33 -1.30 8.31 -2.89
C LEU A 33 -2.62 8.03 -2.13
N THR A 34 -2.54 7.91 -0.80
CA THR A 34 -3.74 7.74 0.05
C THR A 34 -4.64 8.97 -0.04
N ALA A 35 -4.07 10.17 0.07
CA ALA A 35 -4.83 11.42 -0.08
C ALA A 35 -5.52 11.52 -1.44
N LEU A 36 -4.85 11.11 -2.52
CA LEU A 36 -5.44 11.06 -3.87
C LEU A 36 -6.68 10.17 -3.91
N THR A 37 -6.62 8.99 -3.27
CA THR A 37 -7.78 8.06 -3.25
C THR A 37 -9.00 8.61 -2.51
N LEU A 38 -8.81 9.56 -1.59
CA LEU A 38 -9.92 10.18 -0.85
C LEU A 38 -10.67 11.23 -1.69
N THR A 39 -10.08 11.69 -2.80
CA THR A 39 -10.68 12.75 -3.63
C THR A 39 -11.76 12.23 -4.59
N SER A 40 -11.69 10.96 -5.01
CA SER A 40 -12.64 10.38 -5.96
C SER A 40 -12.64 8.86 -5.94
N LYS A 41 -13.81 8.25 -6.10
CA LYS A 41 -13.96 6.79 -6.24
C LYS A 41 -13.24 6.23 -7.48
N ALA A 42 -13.24 6.97 -8.59
CA ALA A 42 -12.55 6.55 -9.80
C ALA A 42 -11.03 6.50 -9.59
N LEU A 43 -10.50 7.50 -8.87
CA LEU A 43 -9.09 7.55 -8.48
C LEU A 43 -8.74 6.46 -7.48
N HIS A 44 -9.62 6.19 -6.52
CA HIS A 44 -9.44 5.07 -5.61
C HIS A 44 -9.26 3.76 -6.38
N ALA A 45 -10.18 3.43 -7.31
CA ALA A 45 -10.08 2.21 -8.11
C ALA A 45 -8.79 2.13 -8.95
N LEU A 46 -8.35 3.24 -9.55
CA LEU A 46 -7.10 3.29 -10.33
C LEU A 46 -5.84 3.20 -9.45
N ALA A 47 -5.88 3.73 -8.23
CA ALA A 47 -4.75 3.76 -7.31
C ALA A 47 -4.65 2.49 -6.44
N THR A 48 -5.74 1.73 -6.29
CA THR A 48 -5.75 0.48 -5.50
C THR A 48 -4.61 -0.47 -5.88
N PRO A 49 -4.35 -0.78 -7.17
CA PRO A 49 -3.22 -1.64 -7.52
C PRO A 49 -1.87 -1.09 -7.06
N ALA A 50 -1.67 0.23 -7.13
CA ALA A 50 -0.44 0.88 -6.69
C ALA A 50 -0.30 0.90 -5.15
N LEU A 51 -1.40 1.07 -4.41
CA LEU A 51 -1.43 1.04 -2.94
C LEU A 51 -1.00 -0.33 -2.37
N TYR A 52 -1.42 -1.41 -3.03
CA TYR A 52 -1.14 -2.77 -2.60
C TYR A 52 0.08 -3.39 -3.29
N ASN A 53 0.70 -2.72 -4.26
CA ASN A 53 1.87 -3.22 -4.99
C ASN A 53 3.03 -3.64 -4.07
N ARG A 54 3.30 -2.83 -3.04
CA ARG A 54 4.31 -3.09 -2.00
C ARG A 54 3.68 -3.02 -0.62
N VAL A 55 3.64 -4.15 0.07
CA VAL A 55 3.14 -4.27 1.43
C VAL A 55 4.29 -4.66 2.35
N SER A 56 4.49 -3.87 3.42
CA SER A 56 5.46 -4.18 4.47
C SER A 56 4.72 -4.39 5.78
N ILE A 57 4.90 -5.57 6.37
CA ILE A 57 4.23 -6.02 7.59
C ILE A 57 5.32 -6.25 8.66
N PRO A 58 5.61 -5.24 9.49
CA PRO A 58 6.77 -5.25 10.39
C PRO A 58 6.54 -6.04 11.68
N SER A 59 5.37 -6.63 11.89
CA SER A 59 5.07 -7.36 13.13
C SER A 59 3.90 -8.32 12.97
N LEU A 60 3.81 -9.30 13.87
CA LEU A 60 2.67 -10.22 13.94
C LEU A 60 1.33 -9.49 14.14
N PRO A 61 1.17 -8.50 15.05
CA PRO A 61 -0.08 -7.74 15.14
C PRO A 61 -0.41 -6.97 13.85
N ALA A 62 0.60 -6.47 13.12
CA ALA A 62 0.37 -5.84 11.82
C ALA A 62 -0.12 -6.86 10.77
N LEU A 63 0.34 -8.11 10.83
CA LEU A 63 -0.15 -9.18 9.96
C LEU A 63 -1.61 -9.49 10.24
N HIS A 64 -1.98 -9.64 11.51
CA HIS A 64 -3.37 -9.87 11.91
C HIS A 64 -4.28 -8.71 11.48
N ALA A 65 -3.85 -7.46 11.68
CA ALA A 65 -4.58 -6.29 11.25
C ALA A 65 -4.72 -6.24 9.70
N PHE A 66 -3.68 -6.61 8.98
CA PHE A 66 -3.72 -6.69 7.52
C PHE A 66 -4.76 -7.73 7.05
N LEU A 67 -4.74 -8.93 7.60
CA LEU A 67 -5.68 -10.00 7.25
C LEU A 67 -7.13 -9.66 7.64
N ALA A 68 -7.34 -8.91 8.74
CA ALA A 68 -8.67 -8.50 9.17
C ALA A 68 -9.26 -7.35 8.33
N CYS A 69 -8.42 -6.44 7.85
CA CYS A 69 -8.88 -5.19 7.21
C CYS A 69 -8.76 -5.19 5.67
N VAL A 70 -7.92 -6.04 5.09
CA VAL A 70 -7.67 -6.06 3.64
C VAL A 70 -8.49 -7.18 2.98
N PRO A 71 -9.40 -6.85 2.05
CA PRO A 71 -10.14 -7.85 1.30
C PRO A 71 -9.21 -8.76 0.50
N GLU A 72 -9.52 -10.06 0.43
CA GLU A 72 -8.72 -11.05 -0.32
C GLU A 72 -8.51 -10.67 -1.78
N ALA A 73 -9.51 -10.03 -2.40
CA ALA A 73 -9.43 -9.54 -3.78
C ALA A 73 -8.25 -8.59 -4.02
N HIS A 74 -7.79 -7.86 -2.99
CA HIS A 74 -6.66 -6.93 -3.11
C HIS A 74 -5.31 -7.65 -3.05
N GLY A 75 -5.29 -8.92 -2.61
CA GLY A 75 -4.11 -9.77 -2.63
C GLY A 75 -3.53 -9.95 -4.05
N ALA A 76 -4.37 -9.95 -5.09
CA ALA A 76 -3.95 -10.05 -6.48
C ALA A 76 -3.07 -8.86 -6.95
N HIS A 77 -3.08 -7.75 -6.23
CA HIS A 77 -2.28 -6.57 -6.54
C HIS A 77 -0.93 -6.54 -5.84
N ILE A 78 -0.68 -7.45 -4.90
CA ILE A 78 0.57 -7.50 -4.13
C ILE A 78 1.66 -8.14 -4.99
N ARG A 79 2.66 -7.35 -5.38
CA ARG A 79 3.84 -7.86 -6.12
C ARG A 79 5.05 -8.06 -5.24
N ALA A 80 5.15 -7.31 -4.15
CA ALA A 80 6.22 -7.42 -3.18
C ALA A 80 5.66 -7.35 -1.76
N LEU A 81 5.95 -8.38 -0.99
CA LEU A 81 5.53 -8.52 0.40
C LEU A 81 6.76 -8.67 1.28
N THR A 82 6.95 -7.73 2.20
CA THR A 82 7.99 -7.82 3.24
C THR A 82 7.31 -8.20 4.54
N LEU A 83 7.72 -9.31 5.13
CA LEU A 83 7.20 -9.79 6.41
C LEU A 83 8.31 -9.77 7.45
N CYS A 84 7.97 -9.42 8.69
CA CYS A 84 8.87 -9.68 9.80
C CYS A 84 8.93 -11.16 10.12
N THR A 85 10.06 -11.78 9.80
CA THR A 85 10.41 -13.16 10.15
C THR A 85 11.23 -13.24 11.43
N ALA A 86 11.20 -12.20 12.28
CA ALA A 86 11.93 -12.19 13.53
C ALA A 86 11.42 -13.31 14.44
N SER A 87 12.03 -14.49 14.29
CA SER A 87 11.87 -15.61 15.20
C SER A 87 12.48 -15.16 16.51
N SER A 88 11.64 -14.83 17.48
CA SER A 88 12.05 -14.70 18.88
C SER A 88 12.39 -16.08 19.44
N GLY A 89 13.29 -16.81 18.79
CA GLY A 89 13.94 -18.00 19.32
C GLY A 89 15.21 -17.57 20.03
N PRO A 90 15.52 -18.13 21.22
CA PRO A 90 16.79 -17.83 21.89
C PRO A 90 17.93 -18.15 20.93
N ALA A 91 18.83 -17.18 20.72
CA ALA A 91 20.05 -17.37 19.96
C ALA A 91 20.75 -18.64 20.45
N PRO A 92 21.25 -19.52 19.57
CA PRO A 92 22.07 -20.65 20.00
C PRO A 92 23.28 -20.08 20.73
N THR A 93 23.32 -20.29 22.04
CA THR A 93 24.46 -19.97 22.90
C THR A 93 25.61 -20.90 22.51
N ASN A 94 26.30 -20.59 21.42
CA ASN A 94 27.55 -21.25 21.05
C ASN A 94 28.62 -20.77 22.03
N GLY A 95 28.92 -21.59 23.03
CA GLY A 95 30.14 -21.46 23.83
C GLY A 95 29.95 -21.51 25.34
N ALA A 96 29.55 -22.65 25.88
CA ALA A 96 29.86 -23.01 27.26
C ALA A 96 30.68 -24.31 27.24
N PRO A 97 31.99 -24.29 27.55
CA PRO A 97 32.75 -25.51 27.74
C PRO A 97 32.35 -26.21 29.05
N PRO A 98 32.38 -27.55 29.11
CA PRO A 98 31.95 -28.31 30.28
C PRO A 98 32.90 -28.11 31.48
N PRO A 99 32.38 -28.21 32.73
CA PRO A 99 33.21 -28.14 33.93
C PRO A 99 34.09 -29.40 34.07
N GLN A 100 35.34 -29.19 34.48
CA GLN A 100 36.21 -30.23 35.05
C GLN A 100 36.07 -30.25 36.57
#